data_AF-A0A268QUP7-F1
#
_entry.id   AF-A0A268QUP7-F1
#
_cell.length_a   1.000
_cell.length_b   1.000
_cell.length_c   1.000
_cell.angle_alpha   90.00
_cell.angle_beta   90.00
_cell.angle_gamma   90.00
#
_symmetry.space_group_name_H-M   'P 1'
#
loop_
_entity.id
_entity.type
_entity.pdbx_description
1 polymer ?
#
loop_
_entity_poly.entity_id
_entity_poly.type
_entity_poly.pdbx_seq_one_letter_code
_entity_poly.pdbx_strand_id
1 'polypeptide(L)' 'FDQWFAKKGVEQGVLLINETVVLECLTENGKVVGVRTDRPDGDIYADVVVLADGVNSLLAKQLGYHKEFRPDEV' A
#
# COMPACT_ATOMS: atom_id res chain seq x y z
N PHE A 1 17.06 10.03 4.61
CA PHE A 1 17.47 8.69 4.15
C PHE A 1 16.53 8.21 3.04
N ASP A 2 15.21 8.19 3.29
CA ASP A 2 14.20 7.64 2.38
C ASP A 2 14.25 8.18 0.95
N GLN A 3 14.40 9.49 0.77
CA GLN A 3 14.52 10.10 -0.57
C GLN A 3 15.70 9.52 -1.38
N TRP A 4 16.85 9.32 -0.72
CA TRP A 4 18.02 8.72 -1.36
C TRP A 4 17.77 7.24 -1.69
N PHE A 5 17.16 6.49 -0.78
CA PHE A 5 16.92 5.06 -0.98
C PHE A 5 15.85 4.81 -2.05
N ALA A 6 14.78 5.61 -2.08
CA ALA A 6 13.79 5.60 -3.15
C ALA A 6 14.44 5.87 -4.53
N LYS A 7 15.37 6.83 -4.60
CA LYS A 7 16.15 7.07 -5.83
C LYS A 7 16.97 5.85 -6.24
N LYS A 8 17.55 5.10 -5.30
CA LYS A 8 18.23 3.83 -5.61
C LYS A 8 17.28 2.79 -6.21
N GLY A 9 16.05 2.70 -5.72
CA GLY A 9 15.02 1.86 -6.34
C GLY A 9 14.71 2.28 -7.79
N VAL A 10 14.51 3.58 -8.02
CA VAL A 10 14.26 4.12 -9.37
C VAL A 10 15.43 3.84 -10.31
N GLU A 11 16.68 3.97 -9.85
CA GLU A 11 17.89 3.60 -10.62
C GLU A 11 17.93 2.11 -11.01
N GLN A 12 17.22 1.24 -10.29
CA GLN A 12 17.06 -0.19 -10.61
C GLN A 12 15.77 -0.51 -11.41
N GLY A 13 15.02 0.51 -11.83
CA GLY A 13 13.83 0.36 -12.67
C GLY A 13 12.49 0.36 -11.93
N VAL A 14 12.46 0.72 -10.64
CA VAL A 14 11.20 0.89 -9.90
C VAL A 14 10.45 2.14 -10.39
N LEU A 15 9.15 2.00 -10.65
CA LEU A 15 8.26 3.14 -10.85
C LEU A 15 7.84 3.71 -9.50
N LEU A 16 8.32 4.91 -9.18
CA LEU A 16 7.91 5.65 -7.98
C LEU A 16 6.77 6.61 -8.33
N ILE A 17 5.63 6.46 -7.64
CA ILE A 17 4.47 7.33 -7.79
C ILE A 17 4.21 8.03 -6.46
N ASN A 18 4.50 9.32 -6.40
CA ASN A 18 4.26 10.15 -5.22
C ASN A 18 2.87 10.76 -5.27
N GLU A 19 2.44 11.41 -4.17
CA GLU A 19 1.15 12.11 -4.10
C GLU A 19 0.00 11.21 -4.59
N THR A 20 0.00 9.98 -4.11
CA THR A 20 -0.95 8.93 -4.49
C THR A 20 -1.26 8.13 -3.25
N VAL A 21 -2.47 8.25 -2.75
CA VAL A 21 -2.93 7.54 -1.56
C VAL A 21 -3.64 6.28 -2.01
N VAL A 22 -3.20 5.12 -1.52
CA VAL A 22 -3.98 3.89 -1.69
C VAL A 22 -5.14 3.90 -0.70
N LEU A 23 -6.36 3.80 -1.22
CA LEU A 23 -7.60 3.86 -0.43
C LEU A 23 -8.10 2.49 0.00
N GLU A 24 -7.92 1.48 -0.86
CA GLU A 24 -8.34 0.09 -0.61
C GLU A 24 -7.58 -0.91 -1.50
N CYS A 25 -7.55 -2.17 -1.08
CA CYS A 25 -7.07 -3.30 -1.90
C CYS A 25 -8.21 -3.85 -2.77
N LEU A 26 -7.97 -4.00 -4.07
CA LEU A 26 -8.89 -4.67 -4.98
C LEU A 26 -8.84 -6.18 -4.72
N THR A 27 -9.98 -6.80 -4.44
CA THR A 27 -10.05 -8.21 -4.06
C THR A 27 -11.07 -8.95 -4.90
N GLU A 28 -10.65 -10.08 -5.48
CA GLU A 28 -11.50 -10.97 -6.26
C GLU A 28 -11.33 -12.40 -5.75
N ASN A 29 -12.44 -13.10 -5.48
CA ASN A 29 -12.44 -14.49 -5.01
C ASN A 29 -11.53 -14.73 -3.78
N GLY A 30 -11.46 -13.75 -2.88
CA GLY A 30 -10.61 -13.80 -1.69
C GLY A 30 -9.12 -13.56 -1.93
N LYS A 31 -8.71 -13.19 -3.15
CA LYS A 31 -7.33 -12.84 -3.49
C LYS A 31 -7.23 -11.34 -3.78
N VAL A 32 -6.21 -10.68 -3.20
CA VAL A 32 -5.85 -9.30 -3.59
C VAL A 32 -5.24 -9.32 -4.99
N VAL A 33 -5.81 -8.52 -5.89
CA VAL A 33 -5.41 -8.42 -7.31
C VAL A 33 -4.91 -7.03 -7.70
N GLY A 34 -4.87 -6.09 -6.75
CA GLY A 34 -4.45 -4.72 -7.00
C GLY A 34 -4.82 -3.77 -5.88
N VAL A 35 -4.77 -2.48 -6.18
CA VAL A 35 -5.10 -1.38 -5.28
C VAL A 35 -5.88 -0.29 -6.01
N ARG A 36 -6.79 0.37 -5.30
CA ARG A 36 -7.42 1.61 -5.75
C ARG A 36 -6.76 2.80 -5.08
N THR A 37 -6.46 3.83 -5.87
CA THR A 37 -5.86 5.07 -5.38
C THR A 37 -6.87 6.22 -5.35
N ASP A 38 -6.46 7.36 -4.81
CA ASP A 38 -7.23 8.61 -4.77
C ASP A 38 -7.27 9.36 -6.12
N ARG A 39 -6.60 8.83 -7.15
CA ARG A 39 -6.59 9.42 -8.49
C ARG A 39 -7.78 8.96 -9.34
N PRO A 40 -8.27 9.79 -10.29
CA PRO A 40 -9.21 9.33 -11.31
C PRO A 40 -8.63 8.15 -12.09
N ASP A 41 -9.44 7.12 -12.33
CA ASP A 41 -9.02 5.86 -12.95
C ASP A 41 -7.80 5.22 -12.26
N GLY A 42 -7.68 5.43 -10.95
CA GLY A 42 -6.52 5.07 -10.13
C GLY A 42 -6.46 3.61 -9.70
N ASP A 43 -7.13 2.70 -10.41
CA ASP A 43 -7.07 1.26 -10.14
C ASP A 43 -5.80 0.68 -10.77
N ILE A 44 -4.94 0.10 -9.93
CA ILE A 44 -3.65 -0.48 -10.33
C ILE A 44 -3.66 -1.96 -9.99
N TYR A 45 -3.53 -2.82 -11.01
CA TYR A 45 -3.51 -4.27 -10.85
C TYR A 45 -2.08 -4.80 -10.66
N ALA A 46 -1.94 -5.81 -9.80
CA ALA A 46 -0.67 -6.46 -9.52
C ALA A 46 -0.88 -7.91 -9.07
N ASP A 47 0.08 -8.78 -9.39
CA ASP A 47 0.06 -10.17 -8.94
C ASP A 47 0.26 -10.31 -7.42
N VAL A 48 0.99 -9.36 -6.82
CA VAL A 48 1.33 -9.29 -5.40
C VAL A 48 1.26 -7.84 -4.93
N VAL A 49 0.64 -7.62 -3.78
CA VAL A 49 0.61 -6.33 -3.08
C VAL A 49 1.32 -6.48 -1.74
N VAL A 50 2.31 -5.62 -1.47
CA VAL A 50 3.04 -5.57 -0.20
C VAL A 50 2.61 -4.33 0.57
N LEU A 51 1.93 -4.52 1.70
CA LEU A 51 1.55 -3.42 2.58
C LEU A 51 2.75 -2.98 3.43
N ALA A 52 3.27 -1.79 3.14
CA ALA A 52 4.35 -1.13 3.86
C ALA A 52 3.93 0.28 4.31
N ASP A 53 2.65 0.43 4.70
CA ASP A 53 1.96 1.70 5.02
C ASP A 53 2.15 2.18 6.48
N GLY A 54 3.17 1.66 7.16
CA GLY A 54 3.58 2.09 8.49
C GLY A 54 2.78 1.47 9.64
N VAL A 55 3.00 1.99 10.85
CA VAL A 55 2.45 1.44 12.11
C VAL A 55 0.92 1.41 12.15
N ASN A 56 0.28 2.38 11.50
CA ASN A 56 -1.17 2.50 11.42
C ASN A 56 -1.70 2.00 10.08
N SER A 57 -1.44 0.73 9.77
CA SER A 57 -1.87 0.14 8.50
C SER A 57 -3.39 0.12 8.37
N LEU A 58 -3.96 1.08 7.64
CA LEU A 58 -5.41 1.17 7.43
C LEU A 58 -5.89 0.06 6.49
N LEU A 59 -5.05 -0.31 5.51
CA LEU A 59 -5.36 -1.33 4.53
C LEU A 59 -5.40 -2.72 5.17
N ALA A 60 -4.44 -3.03 6.03
CA ALA A 60 -4.43 -4.31 6.73
C ALA A 60 -5.62 -4.44 7.71
N LYS A 61 -6.06 -3.33 8.33
CA LYS A 61 -7.31 -3.31 9.13
C LYS A 61 -8.55 -3.55 8.27
N GLN A 62 -8.67 -2.88 7.12
CA GLN A 62 -9.79 -3.06 6.19
C GLN A 62 -9.89 -4.51 5.70
N LEU A 63 -8.74 -5.17 5.47
CA LEU A 63 -8.65 -6.58 5.10
C LEU A 63 -8.84 -7.55 6.29
N GLY A 64 -8.97 -7.04 7.51
CA GLY A 64 -9.17 -7.85 8.71
C GLY A 64 -7.92 -8.59 9.20
N TYR A 65 -6.72 -8.21 8.75
CA TYR A 65 -5.47 -8.85 9.15
C TYR A 65 -4.96 -8.41 10.53
N HIS A 66 -5.38 -7.25 11.03
CA HIS A 66 -5.15 -6.89 12.42
C HIS A 66 -6.24 -5.97 12.98
N LYS A 67 -6.28 -5.90 14.32
CA LYS A 67 -7.18 -5.04 15.10
C LYS A 67 -6.56 -3.65 15.32
N GLU A 68 -7.39 -2.70 15.75
CA GLU A 68 -6.91 -1.41 16.25
C GLU A 68 -5.93 -1.63 17.40
N PHE A 69 -4.75 -0.99 17.31
CA PHE A 69 -3.77 -1.04 18.39
C PHE A 69 -4.24 -0.16 19.54
N ARG A 70 -4.03 -0.63 20.78
CA ARG A 70 -4.20 0.22 21.96
C ARG A 70 -2.98 1.13 22.12
N PRO A 71 -3.09 2.27 22.83
CA PRO A 71 -1.95 3.19 23.03
C PRO A 71 -0.73 2.56 23.70
N ASP A 72 -0.91 1.47 24.47
CA ASP A 72 0.16 0.69 25.12
C ASP A 72 0.77 -0.40 24.22
N GLU A 73 0.32 -0.52 22.97
CA GLU A 73 0.74 -1.55 22.01
C GLU A 73 1.55 -1.00 20.83
N VAL A 74 1.88 0.30 20.83
CA VAL A 74 2.62 1.03 19.78
C VAL A 74 3.89 1.69 20.27
#